data_AF-A0A9Y4JL90-F1
#
_entry.id   AF-A0A9Y4JL90-F1
#
_cell.length_a   1.000
_cell.length_b   1.000
_cell.length_c   1.000
_cell.angle_alpha   90.00
_cell.angle_beta   90.00
_cell.angle_gamma   90.00
#
_symmetry.space_group_name_H-M   'P 1'
#
loop_
_entity.id
_entity.type
_entity.pdbx_description
1 polymer ?
#
loop_
_entity_poly.entity_id
_entity_poly.type
_entity_poly.pdbx_seq_one_letter_code
_entity_poly.pdbx_strand_id
1 'polypeptide(L)'
;MDLEDVTATILSEWKCHEGAFGENQESLQSSSAESAMDSMCSSPEMCYSTDRQEIKEFSFGFTGRKVTSTAQRQSKSKMSTKRRMKASEREKMRMRSLAEALHQLRDYLPPDYSKRGQPLTKIQTLKYTIEYINKLSAILSRA
;
A
#
# COMPACT_ATOMS: atom_id res chain seq x y z
N MET A 1 -35.06 -1.85 0.64
CA MET A 1 -34.02 -1.42 -0.31
C MET A 1 -32.91 -2.42 -0.21
N ASP A 2 -32.67 -3.13 -1.31
CA ASP A 2 -31.68 -4.21 -1.34
C ASP A 2 -30.27 -3.62 -1.36
N LEU A 3 -29.46 -3.97 -0.37
CA LEU A 3 -28.12 -3.41 -0.19
C LEU A 3 -27.15 -3.94 -1.26
N GLU A 4 -27.46 -5.12 -1.82
CA GLU A 4 -26.72 -5.76 -2.90
C GLU A 4 -26.88 -4.98 -4.21
N ASP A 5 -28.09 -4.52 -4.52
CA ASP A 5 -28.37 -3.67 -5.69
C ASP A 5 -27.62 -2.33 -5.64
N VAL A 6 -27.64 -1.65 -4.49
CA VAL A 6 -26.90 -0.37 -4.32
C VAL A 6 -25.40 -0.59 -4.52
N THR A 7 -24.88 -1.70 -3.99
CA THR A 7 -23.46 -2.05 -4.11
C THR A 7 -23.10 -2.38 -5.57
N ALA A 8 -23.95 -3.11 -6.29
CA ALA A 8 -23.75 -3.43 -7.70
C ALA A 8 -23.81 -2.18 -8.60
N THR A 9 -24.68 -1.22 -8.27
CA THR A 9 -24.81 0.04 -9.02
C THR A 9 -23.53 0.86 -8.92
N ILE A 10 -22.99 1.02 -7.70
CA ILE A 10 -21.75 1.77 -7.44
C ILE A 10 -20.55 1.11 -8.15
N LEU A 11 -20.44 -0.22 -8.09
CA LEU A 11 -19.35 -0.96 -8.74
C LEU A 11 -19.40 -0.87 -10.27
N SER A 12 -20.60 -0.73 -10.84
CA SER A 12 -20.78 -0.60 -12.29
C SER A 12 -20.39 0.79 -12.79
N GLU A 13 -20.64 1.83 -12.02
CA GLU A 13 -20.29 3.22 -12.35
C GLU A 13 -18.75 3.40 -12.47
N TRP A 14 -18.00 2.76 -11.59
CA TRP A 14 -16.53 2.85 -11.58
C TRP A 14 -15.84 2.05 -12.69
N LYS A 15 -16.55 1.16 -13.39
CA LYS A 15 -15.99 0.34 -14.47
C LYS A 15 -15.96 1.06 -15.84
N CYS A 16 -16.68 2.16 -16.00
CA CYS A 16 -16.78 2.88 -17.27
C CYS A 16 -15.57 3.78 -17.61
N HIS A 17 -14.64 4.01 -16.68
CA HIS A 17 -13.57 5.00 -16.86
C HIS A 17 -12.19 4.41 -17.18
N GLU A 18 -12.12 3.25 -17.85
CA GLU A 18 -10.85 2.63 -18.25
C GLU A 18 -10.76 2.34 -19.76
N GLY A 19 -11.63 2.98 -20.57
CA GLY A 19 -11.75 2.72 -22.01
C GLY A 19 -11.48 3.89 -22.95
N ALA A 20 -10.89 5.00 -22.50
CA ALA A 20 -10.76 6.23 -23.33
C ALA A 20 -9.43 7.00 -23.11
N PHE A 21 -8.29 6.34 -23.27
CA PHE A 21 -7.02 6.95 -23.68
C PHE A 21 -6.41 5.96 -24.67
N GLY A 22 -6.67 6.04 -25.97
CA GLY A 22 -6.35 7.19 -26.81
C GLY A 22 -4.91 7.02 -27.29
N GLU A 23 -4.72 6.26 -28.37
CA GLU A 23 -3.46 6.11 -29.09
C GLU A 23 -2.83 7.47 -29.38
N ASN A 24 -1.58 7.66 -28.98
CA ASN A 24 -0.73 8.68 -29.57
C ASN A 24 0.68 8.10 -29.75
N GLN A 25 0.95 7.65 -30.98
CA GLN A 25 2.30 7.57 -31.51
C GLN A 25 2.77 9.01 -31.74
N GLU A 26 3.70 9.49 -30.91
CA GLU A 26 4.61 10.54 -31.34
C GLU A 26 6.04 10.06 -31.13
N SER A 27 6.79 10.25 -32.20
CA SER A 27 8.13 9.78 -32.46
C SER A 27 9.13 10.91 -32.17
N LEU A 28 10.34 10.48 -31.80
CA LEU A 28 11.62 11.20 -31.86
C LEU A 28 12.09 12.02 -30.64
N GLN A 29 13.09 11.41 -29.99
CA GLN A 29 14.40 12.00 -29.68
C GLN A 29 14.45 13.12 -28.63
N SER A 30 14.83 12.72 -27.42
CA SER A 30 15.69 13.56 -26.57
C SER A 30 16.84 12.72 -26.03
N SER A 31 18.03 13.02 -26.54
CA SER A 31 19.32 12.59 -26.02
C SER A 31 19.59 13.28 -24.69
N SER A 32 19.88 12.52 -23.62
CA SER A 32 20.75 13.02 -22.56
C SER A 32 21.37 11.85 -21.81
N ALA A 33 22.69 11.91 -21.71
CA ALA A 33 23.61 10.84 -21.39
C ALA A 33 23.35 10.15 -20.04
N GLU A 34 23.61 8.85 -20.07
CA GLU A 34 24.00 8.02 -18.95
C GLU A 34 25.01 8.71 -18.01
N SER A 35 24.61 8.89 -16.74
CA SER A 35 25.58 8.91 -15.64
C SER A 35 25.14 7.84 -14.66
N ALA A 36 25.79 6.68 -14.78
CA ALA A 36 25.70 5.58 -13.83
C ALA A 36 26.49 5.95 -12.57
N MET A 37 25.80 6.48 -11.58
CA MET A 37 26.27 6.47 -10.19
C MET A 37 25.38 5.51 -9.42
N ASP A 38 25.74 4.23 -9.45
CA ASP A 38 25.16 3.23 -8.56
C ASP A 38 25.45 3.65 -7.11
N SER A 39 24.42 4.18 -6.46
CA SER A 39 24.41 4.47 -5.03
C SER A 39 24.71 3.18 -4.27
N MET A 40 25.90 3.11 -3.68
CA MET A 40 26.33 2.03 -2.78
C MET A 40 25.29 1.86 -1.67
N CYS A 41 24.48 0.81 -1.78
CA CYS A 41 23.63 0.33 -0.72
C CYS A 41 24.55 -0.26 0.35
N SER A 42 24.93 0.55 1.35
CA SER A 42 25.59 0.06 2.54
C SER A 42 24.58 -0.81 3.30
N SER A 43 24.60 -2.12 3.04
CA SER A 43 24.01 -3.09 3.94
C SER A 43 24.83 -3.12 5.22
N PRO A 44 24.24 -2.98 6.41
CA PRO A 44 24.97 -3.14 7.65
C PRO A 44 25.50 -4.57 7.71
N GLU A 45 26.80 -4.68 8.01
CA GLU A 45 27.50 -5.94 8.22
C GLU A 45 26.82 -6.75 9.33
N MET A 46 26.56 -8.04 9.09
CA MET A 46 26.28 -8.95 10.21
C MET A 46 27.61 -9.21 10.91
N CYS A 47 27.72 -8.71 12.13
CA CYS A 47 28.81 -9.01 13.04
C CYS A 47 28.90 -10.53 13.23
N TYR A 48 29.87 -11.16 12.57
CA TYR A 48 30.37 -12.45 13.01
C TYR A 48 31.29 -12.19 14.20
N SER A 49 30.71 -12.08 15.38
CA SER A 49 31.49 -12.24 16.60
C SER A 49 31.94 -13.69 16.65
N THR A 50 33.16 -13.90 16.15
CA THR A 50 34.01 -15.00 16.59
C THR A 50 34.28 -14.73 18.06
N ASP A 51 33.51 -15.38 18.94
CA ASP A 51 33.98 -15.63 20.29
C ASP A 51 33.68 -17.07 20.67
N ARG A 52 34.74 -17.72 21.14
CA ARG A 52 34.87 -19.14 21.36
C ARG A 52 34.83 -19.31 22.87
N GLN A 53 33.66 -19.48 23.47
CA GLN A 53 33.60 -19.97 24.84
C GLN A 53 32.35 -20.79 25.14
N GLU A 54 32.64 -21.95 25.73
CA GLU A 54 31.76 -23.07 26.02
C GLU A 54 30.64 -22.73 27.00
N ILE A 55 29.41 -23.10 26.66
CA ILE A 55 28.44 -23.55 27.67
C ILE A 55 27.40 -24.49 27.04
N LYS A 56 27.64 -25.77 27.26
CA LYS A 56 26.70 -26.81 27.69
C LYS A 56 25.21 -26.64 27.36
N GLU A 57 24.77 -27.42 26.37
CA GLU A 57 23.66 -28.39 26.48
C GLU A 57 22.27 -27.83 26.85
N PHE A 58 21.50 -27.44 25.82
CA PHE A 58 20.05 -27.61 25.82
C PHE A 58 19.62 -28.19 24.47
N SER A 59 19.45 -29.51 24.42
CA SER A 59 18.75 -30.20 23.35
C SER A 59 17.25 -29.96 23.47
N PHE A 60 16.64 -29.31 22.48
CA PHE A 60 15.22 -29.52 22.18
C PHE A 60 15.08 -29.74 20.67
N GLY A 61 14.58 -30.93 20.33
CA GLY A 61 14.78 -31.57 19.04
C GLY A 61 13.95 -31.01 17.89
N PHE A 62 14.50 -31.17 16.69
CA PHE A 62 13.71 -31.58 15.54
C PHE A 62 14.58 -32.42 14.59
N THR A 63 14.68 -33.73 14.87
CA THR A 63 15.07 -34.71 13.86
C THR A 63 13.87 -34.95 12.94
N GLY A 64 13.98 -34.56 11.67
CA GLY A 64 12.85 -34.63 10.75
C GLY A 64 13.23 -34.62 9.27
N ARG A 65 13.74 -35.76 8.79
CA ARG A 65 13.65 -36.28 7.40
C ARG A 65 14.17 -35.40 6.24
N LYS A 66 15.36 -35.79 5.74
CA LYS A 66 15.67 -35.78 4.30
C LYS A 66 14.72 -36.76 3.59
N VAL A 67 13.83 -36.26 2.73
CA VAL A 67 13.15 -37.06 1.69
C VAL A 67 13.13 -36.23 0.39
N THR A 68 13.88 -36.75 -0.58
CA THR A 68 13.85 -36.57 -2.04
C THR A 68 12.91 -35.49 -2.61
N SER A 69 13.50 -34.39 -3.10
CA SER A 69 12.80 -33.38 -3.91
C SER A 69 12.80 -33.78 -5.39
N THR A 70 11.83 -34.58 -5.81
CA THR A 70 11.46 -34.74 -7.21
C THR A 70 10.00 -34.34 -7.39
N ALA A 71 9.73 -33.06 -7.24
CA ALA A 71 8.52 -32.45 -7.77
C ALA A 71 8.97 -31.29 -8.67
N GLN A 72 8.95 -31.54 -9.98
CA GLN A 72 8.92 -30.49 -10.99
C GLN A 72 7.65 -29.66 -10.80
N ARG A 73 7.66 -28.79 -9.78
CA ARG A 73 6.65 -27.75 -9.63
C ARG A 73 7.06 -26.68 -10.62
N GLN A 74 6.30 -26.64 -11.72
CA GLN A 74 6.33 -25.60 -12.74
C GLN A 74 6.91 -24.30 -12.20
N SER A 75 8.04 -23.89 -12.78
CA SER A 75 8.79 -22.69 -12.47
C SER A 75 7.94 -21.46 -12.79
N LYS A 76 6.96 -21.18 -11.93
CA LYS A 76 6.28 -19.88 -11.92
C LYS A 76 7.38 -18.85 -11.71
N SER A 77 7.51 -17.93 -12.66
CA SER A 77 8.45 -16.82 -12.65
C SER A 77 8.21 -15.95 -11.40
N LYS A 78 8.81 -16.34 -10.27
CA LYS A 78 8.80 -15.53 -9.06
C LYS A 78 9.57 -14.26 -9.39
N MET A 79 8.87 -13.13 -9.32
CA MET A 79 9.44 -11.81 -9.51
C MET A 79 10.69 -11.63 -8.63
N SER A 80 11.79 -11.19 -9.24
CA SER A 80 13.07 -10.96 -8.55
C SER A 80 12.89 -10.07 -7.31
N THR A 81 13.67 -10.33 -6.27
CA THR A 81 13.69 -9.52 -5.03
C THR A 81 13.84 -8.03 -5.31
N LYS A 82 14.69 -7.62 -6.28
CA LYS A 82 14.85 -6.21 -6.68
C LYS A 82 13.53 -5.60 -7.20
N ARG A 83 12.79 -6.37 -7.99
CA ARG A 83 11.48 -5.97 -8.50
C ARG A 83 10.43 -5.89 -7.39
N ARG A 84 10.46 -6.82 -6.42
CA ARG A 84 9.59 -6.77 -5.23
C ARG A 84 9.86 -5.53 -4.38
N MET A 85 11.12 -5.21 -4.10
CA MET A 85 11.52 -4.02 -3.34
C MET A 85 11.02 -2.72 -4.00
N LYS A 86 11.24 -2.56 -5.32
CA LYS A 86 10.72 -1.39 -6.06
C LYS A 86 9.20 -1.29 -5.98
N ALA A 87 8.49 -2.42 -6.04
CA ALA A 87 7.03 -2.43 -5.88
C ALA A 87 6.59 -2.03 -4.47
N SER A 88 7.26 -2.54 -3.43
CA SER A 88 6.98 -2.18 -2.04
C SER A 88 7.21 -0.70 -1.75
N GLU A 89 8.29 -0.10 -2.27
CA GLU A 89 8.53 1.34 -2.08
C GLU A 89 7.47 2.19 -2.78
N ARG A 90 7.02 1.79 -3.98
CA ARG A 90 5.90 2.47 -4.65
C ARG A 90 4.62 2.39 -3.83
N GLU A 91 4.29 1.23 -3.28
CA GLU A 91 3.09 1.09 -2.43
C GLU A 91 3.21 1.93 -1.15
N LYS A 92 4.42 2.03 -0.59
CA LYS A 92 4.68 2.91 0.55
C LYS A 92 4.43 4.39 0.21
N MET A 93 4.88 4.86 -0.96
CA MET A 93 4.58 6.21 -1.44
C MET A 93 3.06 6.41 -1.63
N ARG A 94 2.39 5.43 -2.25
CA ARG A 94 0.93 5.44 -2.45
C ARG A 94 0.18 5.54 -1.12
N MET A 95 0.56 4.74 -0.13
CA MET A 95 -0.05 4.76 1.20
C MET A 95 0.23 6.05 1.97
N ARG A 96 1.38 6.68 1.76
CA ARG A 96 1.68 8.01 2.33
C ARG A 96 0.76 9.09 1.77
N SER A 97 0.59 9.16 0.45
CA SER A 97 -0.34 10.09 -0.19
C SER A 97 -1.78 9.87 0.28
N LEU A 98 -2.23 8.62 0.42
CA LEU A 98 -3.56 8.31 0.96
C LEU A 98 -3.73 8.79 2.41
N ALA A 99 -2.70 8.61 3.25
CA ALA A 99 -2.75 9.07 4.63
C ALA A 99 -2.84 10.60 4.70
N GLU A 100 -2.05 11.31 3.90
CA GLU A 100 -2.05 12.77 3.80
C GLU A 100 -3.42 13.31 3.38
N ALA A 101 -4.02 12.77 2.32
CA ALA A 101 -5.35 13.17 1.89
C ALA A 101 -6.41 12.93 2.98
N LEU A 102 -6.28 11.85 3.75
CA LEU A 102 -7.18 11.56 4.87
C LEU A 102 -6.96 12.52 6.05
N HIS A 103 -5.73 13.01 6.27
CA HIS A 103 -5.47 14.09 7.23
C HIS A 103 -6.10 15.40 6.79
N GLN A 104 -5.88 15.82 5.53
CA GLN A 104 -6.51 17.02 4.97
C GLN A 104 -8.05 16.96 5.07
N LEU A 105 -8.64 15.78 4.86
CA LEU A 105 -10.08 15.59 5.03
C LEU A 105 -10.57 15.90 6.44
N ARG A 106 -9.75 15.63 7.47
CA ARG A 106 -10.10 15.94 8.87
C ARG A 106 -10.12 17.43 9.14
N ASP A 107 -9.31 18.22 8.43
CA ASP A 107 -9.24 19.67 8.61
C ASP A 107 -10.54 20.36 8.16
N TYR A 108 -11.32 19.71 7.29
CA TYR A 108 -12.65 20.17 6.87
C TYR A 108 -13.79 19.72 7.80
N LEU A 109 -13.52 18.84 8.77
CA LEU A 109 -14.55 18.39 9.70
C LEU A 109 -14.69 19.35 10.88
N PRO A 110 -15.93 19.70 11.28
CA PRO A 110 -16.15 20.52 12.48
C PRO A 110 -15.53 19.89 13.75
N PRO A 111 -14.99 20.71 14.67
CA PRO A 111 -14.38 20.22 15.92
C PRO A 111 -15.28 19.32 16.76
N ASP A 112 -16.60 19.51 16.71
CA ASP A 112 -17.61 18.72 17.43
C ASP A 112 -17.52 17.21 17.12
N TYR A 113 -17.00 16.84 15.95
CA TYR A 113 -16.78 15.46 15.56
C TYR A 113 -15.53 14.85 16.20
N SER A 114 -14.51 15.66 16.51
CA SER A 114 -13.31 15.24 17.23
C SER A 114 -13.54 15.38 18.75
N LYS A 115 -14.15 14.36 19.36
CA LYS A 115 -14.34 14.36 20.80
C LYS A 115 -12.99 14.30 21.52
N ARG A 116 -12.76 15.25 22.45
CA ARG A 116 -11.68 15.21 23.45
C ARG A 116 -10.26 15.40 22.88
N GLY A 117 -10.11 16.10 21.75
CA GLY A 117 -8.80 16.36 21.14
C GLY A 117 -8.07 15.10 20.65
N GLN A 118 -8.79 13.98 20.55
CA GLN A 118 -8.24 12.74 20.02
C GLN A 118 -8.36 12.73 18.49
N PRO A 119 -7.32 12.28 17.77
CA PRO A 119 -7.38 12.18 16.33
C PRO A 119 -8.40 11.12 15.89
N LEU A 120 -9.21 11.45 14.89
CA LEU A 120 -10.22 10.54 14.36
C LEU A 120 -9.57 9.30 13.72
N THR A 121 -10.16 8.12 13.90
CA THR A 121 -9.76 6.94 13.11
C THR A 121 -10.14 7.11 11.63
N LYS A 122 -9.56 6.29 10.74
CA LYS A 122 -9.89 6.33 9.30
C LYS A 122 -11.39 6.14 9.05
N ILE A 123 -11.99 5.14 9.70
CA ILE A 123 -13.42 4.83 9.53
C ILE A 123 -14.32 5.94 10.09
N GLN A 124 -13.96 6.55 11.22
CA GLN A 124 -14.71 7.68 11.77
C GLN A 124 -14.64 8.89 10.84
N THR A 125 -13.46 9.21 10.31
CA THR A 125 -13.26 10.33 9.37
C THR A 125 -14.20 10.20 8.17
N LEU A 126 -14.26 9.00 7.57
CA LEU A 126 -15.13 8.73 6.42
C LEU A 126 -16.62 8.83 6.79
N LYS A 127 -17.04 8.23 7.91
CA LYS A 127 -18.43 8.30 8.38
C LYS A 127 -18.89 9.74 8.63
N TYR A 128 -18.09 10.51 9.37
CA TYR A 128 -18.42 11.90 9.70
C TYR A 128 -18.39 12.82 8.48
N THR A 129 -17.53 12.56 7.50
CA THR A 129 -17.54 13.29 6.22
C THR A 129 -18.87 13.10 5.49
N ILE A 130 -19.36 11.86 5.38
CA ILE A 130 -20.65 11.58 4.73
C ILE A 130 -21.78 12.30 5.48
N GLU A 131 -21.81 12.21 6.81
CA GLU A 131 -22.82 12.92 7.61
C GLU A 131 -22.74 14.44 7.43
N TYR A 132 -21.54 15.01 7.36
CA TYR A 132 -21.34 16.45 7.23
C TYR A 132 -21.77 16.96 5.86
N ILE A 133 -21.41 16.26 4.78
CA ILE A 133 -21.90 16.55 3.42
C ILE A 133 -23.43 16.53 3.40
N ASN A 134 -24.07 15.49 3.96
CA ASN A 134 -25.52 15.40 4.01
C ASN A 134 -26.18 16.56 4.76
N LYS A 135 -25.60 16.99 5.89
CA LYS A 135 -26.09 18.14 6.66
C LYS A 135 -25.99 19.44 5.86
N LEU A 136 -24.85 19.69 5.21
CA LEU A 136 -24.65 20.87 4.37
C LEU A 136 -25.62 20.88 3.18
N SER A 137 -25.77 19.74 2.49
CA SER A 137 -26.73 19.59 1.40
C SER A 137 -28.17 19.86 1.86
N ALA A 138 -28.56 19.38 3.04
CA ALA A 138 -29.89 19.64 3.60
C ALA A 138 -30.12 21.13 3.89
N ILE A 139 -29.13 21.82 4.45
CA ILE A 139 -29.19 23.28 4.70
C ILE A 139 -29.37 24.04 3.39
N LEU A 140 -28.57 23.71 2.36
CA LEU A 140 -28.66 24.35 1.05
C LEU A 140 -29.99 24.06 0.33
N SER A 141 -30.59 22.88 0.54
CA SER A 141 -31.89 22.54 -0.07
C SER A 141 -33.10 23.23 0.59
N ARG A 142 -32.94 23.71 1.83
CA ARG A 142 -33.99 24.41 2.58
C ARG A 142 -33.93 25.94 2.37
N ALA A 143 -32.80 26.44 1.87
CA ALA A 143 -32.61 27.84 1.49
C ALA A 143 -33.28 28.12 0.14
#